data_AF-A0A5J4TKQ4-F1
#
_entry.id   AF-A0A5J4TKQ4-F1
#
_cell.length_a   1.000
_cell.length_b   1.000
_cell.length_c   1.000
_cell.angle_alpha   90.00
_cell.angle_beta   90.00
_cell.angle_gamma   90.00
#
_symmetry.space_group_name_H-M   'P 1'
#
loop_
_entity.id
_entity.type
_entity.pdbx_description
1 polymer ?
#
loop_
_entity_poly.entity_id
_entity_poly.type
_entity_poly.pdbx_seq_one_letter_code
_entity_poly.pdbx_strand_id
1 'polypeptide(L)'
;MQIDYQIQILANAIISFSDSYAKNKQGKENEQPESEPTQSLIDIVSTLQSLIDQIQYNNGCKSVIQIPKFLQSLSALVTFRLGSCLNKEIDRQRLEVRSSSRNCLSRIQVNGDEQIQTVLVDQGYGRVMSISYCTAGGKGEEQDLEILNGLIRIYYFLLELYEGRNNY
;
A
#
# COMPACT_ATOMS: atom_id res chain seq x y z
N MET A 1 -21.86 10.69 -3.46
CA MET A 1 -22.78 9.53 -3.32
C MET A 1 -22.36 8.32 -4.16
N GLN A 2 -22.34 8.38 -5.50
CA GLN A 2 -21.91 7.22 -6.31
C GLN A 2 -20.40 6.95 -6.22
N ILE A 3 -19.57 8.00 -6.20
CA ILE A 3 -18.09 7.87 -6.11
C ILE A 3 -17.65 7.34 -4.74
N ASP A 4 -18.20 7.87 -3.65
CA ASP A 4 -17.86 7.42 -2.28
C ASP A 4 -18.20 5.94 -2.06
N TYR A 5 -19.34 5.50 -2.63
CA TYR A 5 -19.74 4.10 -2.58
C TYR A 5 -18.76 3.19 -3.36
N GLN A 6 -18.30 3.63 -4.54
CA GLN A 6 -17.29 2.89 -5.30
C GLN A 6 -15.95 2.82 -4.55
N ILE A 7 -15.49 3.94 -3.98
CA ILE A 7 -14.30 3.97 -3.13
C ILE A 7 -14.43 2.97 -1.98
N GLN A 8 -15.60 2.92 -1.33
CA GLN A 8 -15.86 2.01 -0.23
C GLN A 8 -15.82 0.54 -0.67
N ILE A 9 -16.40 0.19 -1.82
CA ILE A 9 -16.31 -1.17 -2.38
C ILE A 9 -14.86 -1.56 -2.63
N LEU A 10 -14.09 -0.71 -3.32
CA LEU A 10 -12.69 -0.98 -3.67
C LEU A 10 -11.82 -1.13 -2.41
N ALA A 11 -12.00 -0.24 -1.44
CA ALA A 11 -11.28 -0.31 -0.17
C ALA A 11 -11.63 -1.58 0.62
N ASN A 12 -12.90 -1.97 0.67
CA ASN A 12 -13.33 -3.19 1.35
C ASN A 12 -12.76 -4.46 0.69
N ALA A 13 -12.62 -4.47 -0.64
CA ALA A 13 -11.97 -5.57 -1.36
C ALA A 13 -10.48 -5.69 -0.95
N ILE A 14 -9.76 -4.57 -0.89
CA ILE A 14 -8.35 -4.52 -0.46
C ILE A 14 -8.20 -4.99 1.01
N ILE A 15 -9.08 -4.53 1.90
CA ILE A 15 -9.08 -4.93 3.31
C ILE A 15 -9.33 -6.44 3.42
N SER A 16 -10.35 -6.96 2.73
CA SER A 16 -10.71 -8.38 2.78
C SER A 16 -9.55 -9.26 2.29
N PHE A 17 -8.87 -8.83 1.23
CA PHE A 17 -7.69 -9.51 0.71
C PHE A 17 -6.53 -9.50 1.70
N SER A 18 -6.22 -8.33 2.27
CA SER A 18 -5.16 -8.18 3.28
C SER A 18 -5.43 -9.05 4.52
N ASP A 19 -6.67 -9.06 5.02
CA ASP A 19 -7.08 -9.87 6.17
C ASP A 19 -7.00 -11.37 5.88
N SER A 20 -7.40 -11.81 4.69
CA SER A 20 -7.24 -13.19 4.23
C SER A 20 -5.78 -13.61 4.27
N TYR A 21 -4.88 -12.77 3.77
CA TYR A 21 -3.45 -13.04 3.79
C TYR A 21 -2.87 -13.06 5.21
N ALA A 22 -3.26 -12.11 6.07
CA ALA A 22 -2.78 -12.05 7.45
C ALA A 22 -3.16 -13.30 8.25
N LYS A 23 -4.38 -13.83 8.06
CA LYS A 23 -4.85 -15.09 8.67
C LYS A 23 -4.03 -16.30 8.20
N ASN A 24 -3.69 -16.38 6.92
CA ASN A 24 -2.89 -17.47 6.37
C ASN A 24 -1.47 -17.53 6.97
N LYS A 25 -0.96 -16.42 7.51
CA LYS A 25 0.34 -16.34 8.19
C LYS A 25 0.31 -16.82 9.66
N GLN A 26 -0.81 -16.65 10.37
CA GLN A 26 -0.94 -17.06 11.78
C GLN A 26 -1.24 -18.56 11.96
N GLY A 27 -1.71 -19.25 10.89
CA GLY A 27 -2.08 -20.66 10.96
C GLY A 27 -0.99 -21.68 10.59
N LYS A 28 0.19 -21.26 10.09
CA LYS A 28 1.22 -22.20 9.62
C LYS A 28 2.64 -21.67 9.86
N GLU A 29 3.28 -22.14 10.92
CA GLU A 29 4.75 -22.04 11.06
C GLU A 29 5.49 -23.19 10.36
N ASN A 30 4.82 -24.26 9.91
CA ASN A 30 5.52 -25.47 9.42
C ASN A 30 5.14 -26.02 8.05
N GLU A 31 4.19 -25.46 7.29
CA GLU A 31 3.90 -25.92 5.93
C GLU A 31 3.52 -24.77 5.00
N GLN A 32 3.86 -24.91 3.72
CA GLN A 32 3.59 -23.96 2.63
C GLN A 32 2.16 -23.38 2.70
N PRO A 33 1.98 -22.09 2.33
CA PRO A 33 0.66 -21.49 2.24
C PRO A 33 -0.08 -22.02 1.01
N GLU A 34 -0.78 -23.14 1.15
CA GLU A 34 -1.69 -23.73 0.14
C GLU A 34 -3.12 -23.17 0.20
N SER A 35 -3.31 -21.96 0.73
CA SER A 35 -4.56 -21.23 0.55
C SER A 35 -4.22 -19.92 -0.13
N GLU A 36 -4.36 -19.91 -1.46
CA GLU A 36 -4.40 -18.68 -2.22
C GLU A 36 -5.60 -17.85 -1.75
N PRO A 37 -5.46 -16.51 -1.64
CA PRO A 37 -6.60 -15.66 -1.41
C PRO A 37 -7.67 -15.92 -2.47
N THR A 38 -8.95 -15.87 -2.09
CA THR A 38 -10.11 -16.08 -2.98
C THR A 38 -10.17 -15.11 -4.17
N GLN A 39 -9.31 -14.08 -4.16
CA GLN A 39 -9.16 -13.06 -5.19
C GLN A 39 -7.72 -13.11 -5.75
N SER A 40 -7.57 -13.12 -7.07
CA SER A 40 -6.26 -13.17 -7.73
C SER A 40 -5.42 -11.93 -7.39
N LEU A 41 -4.10 -12.07 -7.32
CA LEU A 41 -3.18 -10.94 -7.13
C LEU A 41 -3.38 -9.87 -8.22
N ILE A 42 -3.70 -10.28 -9.45
CA ILE A 42 -3.98 -9.41 -10.59
C ILE A 42 -5.21 -8.54 -10.33
N ASP A 43 -6.26 -9.11 -9.75
CA ASP A 43 -7.50 -8.40 -9.45
C ASP A 43 -7.24 -7.33 -8.38
N ILE A 44 -6.38 -7.62 -7.41
CA ILE A 44 -5.99 -6.67 -6.37
C ILE A 44 -5.15 -5.54 -6.93
N VAL A 45 -4.22 -5.81 -7.83
CA VAL A 45 -3.47 -4.77 -8.54
C VAL A 45 -4.44 -3.86 -9.30
N SER A 46 -5.39 -4.44 -10.03
CA SER A 46 -6.42 -3.68 -10.75
C SER A 46 -7.31 -2.85 -9.81
N THR A 47 -7.69 -3.41 -8.67
CA THR A 47 -8.47 -2.73 -7.63
C THR A 47 -7.71 -1.55 -7.03
N LEU A 48 -6.42 -1.73 -6.72
CA LEU A 48 -5.53 -0.67 -6.23
C LEU A 48 -5.39 0.45 -7.26
N GLN A 49 -5.22 0.11 -8.54
CA GLN A 49 -5.10 1.10 -9.61
C GLN A 49 -6.39 1.90 -9.76
N SER A 50 -7.56 1.23 -9.76
CA SER A 50 -8.84 1.92 -9.81
C SER A 50 -9.02 2.87 -8.63
N LEU A 51 -8.62 2.45 -7.42
CA LEU A 51 -8.70 3.29 -6.24
C LEU A 51 -7.74 4.49 -6.30
N ILE A 52 -6.53 4.30 -6.84
CA ILE A 52 -5.57 5.38 -7.10
C ILE A 52 -6.19 6.45 -8.00
N ASP A 53 -6.87 6.03 -9.07
CA ASP A 53 -7.53 6.96 -9.99
C ASP A 53 -8.65 7.73 -9.28
N GLN A 54 -9.46 7.05 -8.45
CA GLN A 54 -10.49 7.72 -7.63
C GLN A 54 -9.89 8.74 -6.65
N ILE A 55 -8.77 8.40 -6.02
CA ILE A 55 -8.04 9.28 -5.10
C ILE A 55 -7.49 10.52 -5.82
N GLN A 56 -7.00 10.35 -7.05
CA GLN A 56 -6.37 11.41 -7.82
C GLN A 56 -7.36 12.45 -8.35
N TYR A 57 -8.53 12.01 -8.82
CA TYR A 57 -9.46 12.91 -9.54
C TYR A 57 -10.66 13.38 -8.73
N ASN A 58 -11.02 12.71 -7.63
CA ASN A 58 -12.34 12.90 -6.99
C ASN A 58 -12.28 13.28 -5.50
N ASN A 59 -11.20 13.88 -5.01
CA ASN A 59 -11.00 14.15 -3.57
C ASN A 59 -11.16 12.89 -2.69
N GLY A 60 -10.91 11.70 -3.28
CA GLY A 60 -11.18 10.41 -2.65
C GLY A 60 -10.39 10.15 -1.37
N CYS A 61 -9.34 10.92 -1.08
CA CYS A 61 -8.55 10.81 0.15
C CYS A 61 -9.39 10.90 1.41
N LYS A 62 -10.36 11.83 1.46
CA LYS A 62 -11.23 12.00 2.63
C LYS A 62 -12.15 10.81 2.84
N SER A 63 -12.66 10.23 1.75
CA SER A 63 -13.51 9.05 1.82
C SER A 63 -12.69 7.83 2.23
N VAL A 64 -11.49 7.67 1.69
CA VAL A 64 -10.59 6.54 1.97
C VAL A 64 -10.08 6.54 3.41
N ILE A 65 -9.69 7.70 3.97
CA ILE A 65 -9.13 7.78 5.33
C ILE A 65 -10.17 7.44 6.41
N GLN A 66 -11.45 7.65 6.12
CA GLN A 66 -12.57 7.34 7.02
C GLN A 66 -12.86 5.84 7.08
N ILE A 67 -12.33 5.04 6.14
CA ILE A 67 -12.58 3.60 6.09
C ILE A 67 -11.68 2.91 7.12
N PRO A 68 -12.26 2.26 8.14
CA PRO A 68 -11.49 1.61 9.20
C PRO A 68 -10.55 0.54 8.64
N LYS A 69 -9.35 0.42 9.23
CA LYS A 69 -8.32 -0.58 8.87
C LYS A 69 -7.75 -0.48 7.46
N PHE A 70 -8.20 0.48 6.64
CA PHE A 70 -7.74 0.59 5.27
C PHE A 70 -6.23 0.86 5.18
N LEU A 71 -5.73 1.87 5.91
CA LEU A 71 -4.30 2.19 5.96
C LEU A 71 -3.46 1.04 6.55
N GLN A 72 -3.99 0.34 7.55
CA GLN A 72 -3.33 -0.82 8.14
C GLN A 72 -3.20 -1.95 7.10
N SER A 73 -4.24 -2.17 6.31
CA SER A 73 -4.25 -3.15 5.22
C SER A 73 -3.24 -2.78 4.13
N LEU A 74 -3.22 -1.51 3.69
CA LEU A 74 -2.21 -1.04 2.74
C LEU A 74 -0.78 -1.21 3.29
N SER A 75 -0.57 -0.91 4.57
CA SER A 75 0.75 -1.07 5.21
C SER A 75 1.21 -2.54 5.23
N ALA A 76 0.28 -3.48 5.45
CA ALA A 76 0.55 -4.91 5.35
C ALA A 76 0.90 -5.32 3.90
N LEU A 77 0.19 -4.81 2.91
CA LEU A 77 0.44 -5.10 1.49
C LEU A 77 1.74 -4.47 0.97
N VAL A 78 2.14 -3.31 1.47
CA VAL A 78 3.43 -2.69 1.15
C VAL A 78 4.62 -3.53 1.65
N THR A 79 4.42 -4.23 2.77
CA THR A 79 5.41 -5.12 3.38
C THR A 79 5.17 -6.60 3.06
N PHE A 80 4.37 -6.87 2.03
CA PHE A 80 4.03 -8.22 1.58
C PHE A 80 5.30 -9.02 1.28
N ARG A 81 5.52 -10.12 2.00
CA ARG A 81 6.75 -10.92 1.87
C ARG A 81 6.68 -11.80 0.64
N LEU A 82 7.78 -11.87 -0.11
CA LEU A 82 8.03 -12.92 -1.08
C LEU A 82 8.21 -14.24 -0.31
N GLY A 83 7.40 -15.25 -0.63
CA GLY A 83 7.66 -16.60 -0.14
C GLY A 83 8.96 -17.15 -0.72
N SER A 84 9.41 -18.31 -0.25
CA SER A 84 10.54 -19.03 -0.87
C SER A 84 10.25 -19.23 -2.36
N CYS A 85 11.12 -18.62 -3.19
CA CYS A 85 11.03 -18.43 -4.63
C CYS A 85 10.89 -19.76 -5.40
N LEU A 86 9.66 -20.29 -5.48
CA LEU A 86 9.33 -21.47 -6.29
C LEU A 86 8.57 -21.10 -7.58
N ASN A 87 7.94 -19.92 -7.64
CA ASN A 87 7.15 -19.48 -8.79
C ASN A 87 7.42 -18.00 -9.12
N LYS A 88 8.22 -17.78 -10.18
CA LYS A 88 8.62 -16.44 -10.65
C LYS A 88 7.43 -15.54 -11.00
N GLU A 89 6.35 -16.10 -11.52
CA GLU A 89 5.18 -15.30 -11.93
C GLU A 89 4.40 -14.81 -10.71
N ILE A 90 4.19 -15.68 -9.72
CA ILE A 90 3.58 -15.28 -8.45
C ILE A 90 4.44 -14.19 -7.80
N ASP A 91 5.77 -14.37 -7.75
CA ASP A 91 6.68 -13.38 -7.16
C ASP A 91 6.65 -12.03 -7.89
N ARG A 92 6.53 -12.02 -9.22
CA ARG A 92 6.30 -10.80 -10.00
C ARG A 92 5.00 -10.11 -9.58
N GLN A 93 3.90 -10.86 -9.47
CA GLN A 93 2.61 -10.31 -9.04
C GLN A 93 2.65 -9.79 -7.60
N ARG A 94 3.42 -10.43 -6.70
CA ARG A 94 3.64 -9.93 -5.33
C ARG A 94 4.36 -8.58 -5.34
N LEU A 95 5.37 -8.41 -6.20
CA LEU A 95 6.07 -7.14 -6.37
C LEU A 95 5.13 -6.07 -6.91
N GLU A 96 4.27 -6.41 -7.87
CA GLU A 96 3.25 -5.50 -8.39
C GLU A 96 2.26 -5.06 -7.29
N VAL A 97 1.77 -5.99 -6.46
CA VAL A 97 0.91 -5.63 -5.31
C VAL A 97 1.61 -4.67 -4.35
N ARG A 98 2.89 -4.91 -4.01
CA ARG A 98 3.67 -3.99 -3.17
C ARG A 98 3.81 -2.62 -3.81
N SER A 99 4.18 -2.58 -5.10
CA SER A 99 4.41 -1.32 -5.81
C SER A 99 3.13 -0.50 -5.93
N SER A 100 2.02 -1.13 -6.30
CA SER A 100 0.70 -0.50 -6.38
C SER A 100 0.21 -0.01 -5.01
N SER A 101 0.46 -0.79 -3.94
CA SER A 101 0.09 -0.38 -2.58
C SER A 101 0.90 0.84 -2.11
N ARG A 102 2.20 0.90 -2.40
CA ARG A 102 3.05 2.07 -2.11
C ARG A 102 2.58 3.30 -2.89
N ASN A 103 2.22 3.11 -4.15
CA ASN A 103 1.70 4.20 -4.97
C ASN A 103 0.38 4.73 -4.39
N CYS A 104 -0.54 3.85 -3.99
CA CYS A 104 -1.79 4.24 -3.34
C CYS A 104 -1.54 5.03 -2.04
N LEU A 105 -0.69 4.52 -1.14
CA LEU A 105 -0.32 5.21 0.10
C LEU A 105 0.27 6.60 -0.15
N SER A 106 1.16 6.72 -1.13
CA SER A 106 1.76 8.02 -1.45
C SER A 106 0.79 8.97 -2.16
N ARG A 107 -0.20 8.47 -2.92
CA ARG A 107 -1.28 9.32 -3.46
C ARG A 107 -2.14 9.88 -2.33
N ILE A 108 -2.43 9.09 -1.30
CA ILE A 108 -3.12 9.54 -0.10
C ILE A 108 -2.29 10.61 0.63
N GLN A 109 -0.98 10.39 0.76
CA GLN A 109 -0.09 11.37 1.36
C GLN A 109 -0.07 12.67 0.54
N VAL A 110 0.21 12.63 -0.76
CA VAL A 110 0.31 13.84 -1.60
C VAL A 110 -1.00 14.63 -1.64
N ASN A 111 -2.14 13.95 -1.77
CA ASN A 111 -3.45 14.60 -1.90
C ASN A 111 -4.14 14.89 -0.55
N GLY A 112 -3.55 14.49 0.57
CA GLY A 112 -4.17 14.55 1.90
C GLY A 112 -4.01 15.89 2.60
N ASP A 113 -5.08 16.46 3.16
CA ASP A 113 -4.98 17.66 4.01
C ASP A 113 -4.33 17.38 5.37
N GLU A 114 -4.22 18.40 6.23
CA GLU A 114 -3.60 18.33 7.55
C GLU A 114 -4.14 17.17 8.41
N GLN A 115 -5.45 16.93 8.36
CA GLN A 115 -6.07 15.83 9.09
C GLN A 115 -5.56 14.48 8.58
N ILE A 116 -5.44 14.33 7.26
CA ILE A 116 -4.93 13.10 6.64
C ILE A 116 -3.45 12.89 6.97
N GLN A 117 -2.64 13.96 6.97
CA GLN A 117 -1.23 13.86 7.38
C GLN A 117 -1.09 13.37 8.83
N THR A 118 -1.92 13.90 9.73
CA THR A 118 -1.93 13.47 11.15
C THR A 118 -2.21 11.97 11.27
N VAL A 119 -3.24 11.49 10.57
CA VAL A 119 -3.58 10.05 10.56
C VAL A 119 -2.44 9.21 9.98
N LEU A 120 -1.77 9.67 8.93
CA LEU A 120 -0.62 8.95 8.36
C LEU A 120 0.56 8.86 9.33
N VAL A 121 0.86 9.94 10.05
CA VAL A 121 1.89 9.94 11.11
C VAL A 121 1.53 8.96 12.22
N ASP A 122 0.29 9.00 12.71
CA ASP A 122 -0.20 8.12 13.78
C ASP A 122 -0.16 6.64 13.40
N GLN A 123 -0.44 6.33 12.13
CA GLN A 123 -0.36 4.97 11.59
C GLN A 123 1.08 4.54 11.24
N GLY A 124 2.08 5.40 11.47
CA GLY A 124 3.48 5.08 11.27
C GLY A 124 3.91 5.06 9.81
N TYR A 125 3.31 5.88 8.94
CA TYR A 125 3.60 5.95 7.51
C TYR A 125 5.10 6.02 7.20
N GLY A 126 5.85 6.91 7.88
CA GLY A 126 7.30 7.06 7.66
C GLY A 126 8.07 5.75 7.90
N ARG A 127 7.67 4.98 8.92
CA ARG A 127 8.24 3.66 9.21
C ARG A 127 7.87 2.64 8.13
N VAL A 128 6.59 2.60 7.73
CA VAL A 128 6.10 1.70 6.69
C VAL A 128 6.83 1.93 5.38
N MET A 129 6.97 3.20 4.95
CA MET A 129 7.67 3.55 3.72
C MET A 129 9.15 3.17 3.80
N SER A 130 9.83 3.49 4.90
CA SER A 130 11.25 3.14 5.09
C SER A 130 11.48 1.63 4.96
N ILE A 131 10.69 0.81 5.65
CA ILE A 131 10.78 -0.65 5.58
C ILE A 131 10.46 -1.17 4.16
N SER A 132 9.52 -0.53 3.48
CA SER A 132 9.05 -0.99 2.17
C SER A 132 10.08 -0.92 1.05
N TYR A 133 10.99 0.06 1.15
CA TYR A 133 12.08 0.29 0.20
C TYR A 133 13.38 -0.41 0.62
N CYS A 134 13.51 -0.81 1.89
CA CYS A 134 14.61 -1.66 2.31
C CYS A 134 14.52 -3.02 1.59
N THR A 135 15.50 -3.30 0.74
CA THR A 135 15.65 -4.57 0.01
C THR A 135 15.99 -5.69 0.98
N ALA A 136 14.96 -6.34 1.55
CA ALA A 136 15.12 -7.52 2.40
C ALA A 136 15.64 -8.78 1.64
N GLY A 137 16.07 -8.67 0.39
CA GLY A 137 16.44 -9.79 -0.48
C GLY A 137 17.89 -9.81 -1.00
N GLY A 138 18.71 -8.78 -0.73
CA GLY A 138 20.15 -8.83 -1.02
C GLY A 138 20.58 -9.02 -2.49
N LYS A 139 19.70 -8.79 -3.47
CA LYS A 139 20.07 -8.70 -4.89
C LYS A 139 20.03 -7.23 -5.33
N GLY A 140 21.17 -6.58 -5.24
CA GLY A 140 21.34 -5.13 -5.41
C GLY A 140 21.42 -4.62 -6.84
N GLU A 141 20.77 -5.27 -7.82
CA GLU A 141 20.95 -4.90 -9.24
C GLU A 141 19.69 -4.40 -9.97
N GLU A 142 18.48 -4.50 -9.40
CA GLU A 142 17.25 -4.24 -10.18
C GLU A 142 16.29 -3.17 -9.62
N GLN A 143 16.60 -2.48 -8.52
CA GLN A 143 15.61 -1.60 -7.84
C GLN A 143 16.13 -0.23 -7.38
N ASP A 144 17.31 0.21 -7.82
CA ASP A 144 17.88 1.50 -7.40
C ASP A 144 16.95 2.68 -7.68
N LEU A 145 16.21 2.65 -8.80
CA LEU A 145 15.22 3.67 -9.14
C LEU A 145 14.01 3.63 -8.19
N GLU A 146 13.54 2.44 -7.78
CA GLU A 146 12.46 2.33 -6.80
C GLU A 146 12.90 2.83 -5.41
N ILE A 147 14.13 2.51 -5.02
CA ILE A 147 14.74 3.00 -3.77
C ILE A 147 14.85 4.52 -3.81
N LEU A 148 15.41 5.09 -4.88
CA LEU A 148 15.53 6.53 -5.05
C LEU A 148 14.17 7.21 -5.02
N ASN A 149 13.19 6.71 -5.77
CA ASN A 149 11.82 7.24 -5.76
C ASN A 149 11.19 7.15 -4.37
N GLY A 150 11.49 6.10 -3.62
CA GLY A 150 11.04 5.94 -2.25
C GLY A 150 11.65 6.94 -1.28
N LEU A 151 12.95 7.14 -1.35
CA LEU A 151 13.66 8.14 -0.56
C LEU A 151 13.19 9.55 -0.89
N ILE A 152 12.92 9.85 -2.17
CA ILE A 152 12.32 11.11 -2.61
C ILE A 152 10.94 11.32 -1.98
N ARG A 153 10.07 10.29 -1.96
CA ARG A 153 8.74 10.38 -1.32
C ARG A 153 8.85 10.58 0.19
N ILE A 154 9.78 9.91 0.86
CA ILE A 154 10.04 10.12 2.29
C ILE A 154 10.55 11.54 2.55
N TYR A 155 11.47 12.03 1.73
CA TYR A 155 11.99 13.39 1.81
C TYR A 155 10.88 14.44 1.69
N TYR A 156 10.02 14.34 0.66
CA TYR A 156 8.90 15.26 0.50
C TYR A 156 7.92 15.21 1.67
N PHE A 157 7.60 14.01 2.17
CA PHE A 157 6.76 13.87 3.35
C PHE A 157 7.34 14.60 4.57
N LEU A 158 8.64 14.41 4.86
CA LEU A 158 9.30 15.09 5.98
C LEU A 158 9.39 16.60 5.78
N LEU A 159 9.62 17.05 4.55
CA LEU A 159 9.64 18.48 4.20
C LEU A 159 8.28 19.14 4.44
N GLU A 160 7.20 18.50 3.97
CA GLU A 160 5.83 18.99 4.17
C GLU A 160 5.43 19.05 5.65
N LEU A 161 5.93 18.14 6.48
CA LEU A 161 5.73 18.19 7.93
C LEU A 161 6.51 19.33 8.59
N TYR A 162 7.71 19.63 8.11
CA TYR A 162 8.58 20.66 8.67
C TYR A 162 8.12 22.07 8.30
N GLU A 163 7.82 22.31 7.02
CA GLU A 163 7.43 23.64 6.52
C GLU A 163 5.95 23.95 6.79
N GLY A 164 5.16 22.93 7.10
CA GLY A 164 3.71 22.98 7.00
C GLY A 164 3.28 22.95 5.52
N ARG A 165 2.11 22.37 5.22
CA ARG A 165 1.57 22.41 3.85
C ARG A 165 1.16 23.84 3.49
N ASN A 166 2.07 24.56 2.85
CA ASN A 166 1.78 25.82 2.17
C ASN A 166 0.99 25.49 0.90
N ASN A 167 -0.34 25.44 1.04
CA ASN A 167 -1.23 25.41 -0.13
C ASN A 167 -1.01 26.73 -0.90
N TYR A 168 -0.41 26.67 -2.08
CA TYR A 168 -0.56 27.72 -3.09
C TYR A 168 -1.82 27.47 -3.92
#